data_AF-B1VJ87-F1
#
_entry.id   AF-B1VJ87-F1
#
_cell.length_a   1.000
_cell.length_b   1.000
_cell.length_c   1.000
_cell.angle_alpha   90.00
_cell.angle_beta   90.00
_cell.angle_gamma   90.00
#
_symmetry.space_group_name_H-M   'P 1'
#
loop_
_entity.id
_entity.type
_entity.pdbx_description
1 polymer ?
#
loop_
_entity_poly.entity_id
_entity_poly.type
_entity_poly.pdbx_seq_one_letter_code
_entity_poly.pdbx_strand_id
1 'polypeptide(L)' 'MKTKNIKKAFNIPSFSESVKKDFEAGLITLEDAAIEFYKANYTFYIDFEYTKKQLQIQEV' A
#
# COMPACT_ATOMS: atom_id res chain seq x y z
N MET A 1 2.15 11.06 -21.82
CA MET A 1 2.56 12.21 -20.99
C MET A 1 3.86 11.85 -20.27
N LYS A 2 4.95 12.60 -20.50
CA LYS A 2 6.19 12.43 -19.71
C LYS A 2 5.98 13.14 -18.36
N THR A 3 5.90 12.38 -17.27
CA THR A 3 5.83 12.93 -15.91
C THR A 3 7.15 13.62 -15.61
N LYS A 4 7.13 14.95 -15.45
CA LYS A 4 8.29 15.71 -14.99
C LYS A 4 8.63 15.23 -13.58
N ASN A 5 9.87 14.78 -13.38
CA ASN A 5 10.40 14.40 -12.07
C ASN A 5 10.64 15.68 -11.26
N ILE A 6 9.56 16.23 -10.70
CA ILE A 6 9.63 17.39 -9.81
C ILE A 6 10.14 16.85 -8.47
N LYS A 7 11.40 17.12 -8.14
CA LYS A 7 11.93 16.84 -6.80
C LYS A 7 11.10 17.65 -5.80
N LYS A 8 10.16 17.00 -5.12
CA LYS A 8 9.37 17.62 -4.04
C LYS A 8 10.31 17.96 -2.89
N ALA A 9 10.05 19.08 -2.21
CA ALA A 9 10.80 19.51 -1.03
C ALA A 9 10.74 18.48 0.12
N PHE A 10 9.67 17.65 0.14
CA PHE A 10 9.51 16.54 1.06
C PHE A 10 9.28 15.24 0.28
N ASN A 11 9.99 14.19 0.67
CA ASN A 11 9.82 12.84 0.13
C ASN A 11 8.84 12.05 1.02
N ILE A 12 7.56 12.41 0.95
CA ILE A 12 6.49 11.75 1.71
C ILE A 12 5.98 10.59 0.86
N PRO A 13 6.07 9.32 1.33
CA PRO A 13 5.52 8.19 0.62
C PRO A 13 4.00 8.31 0.49
N SER A 14 3.45 7.76 -0.59
CA SER A 14 2.01 7.58 -0.70
C SER A 14 1.48 6.61 0.37
N PHE A 15 0.16 6.60 0.56
CA PHE A 15 -0.49 5.69 1.51
C PHE A 15 -0.13 4.22 1.23
N SER A 16 -0.29 3.76 -0.02
CA SER A 16 0.02 2.38 -0.41
C SER A 16 1.51 2.05 -0.24
N GLU A 17 2.41 2.99 -0.53
CA GLU A 17 3.85 2.81 -0.28
C GLU A 17 4.19 2.74 1.21
N SER A 18 3.45 3.46 2.05
CA SER A 18 3.65 3.44 3.51
C SER A 18 3.20 2.10 4.09
N VAL A 19 1.98 1.66 3.76
CA VAL A 19 1.44 0.35 4.17
C VAL A 19 2.36 -0.79 3.68
N LYS A 20 2.86 -0.69 2.44
CA LYS A 20 3.79 -1.68 1.91
C LYS A 20 5.09 -1.75 2.71
N LYS A 21 5.68 -0.62 3.08
CA LYS A 21 6.89 -0.59 3.91
C LYS A 21 6.68 -1.21 5.29
N ASP A 22 5.54 -0.92 5.93
CA ASP A 22 5.24 -1.47 7.26
C ASP A 22 5.04 -2.99 7.18
N PHE A 23 4.40 -3.48 6.12
CA PHE A 23 4.24 -4.91 5.87
C PHE A 23 5.59 -5.60 5.60
N GLU A 24 6.43 -5.04 4.73
CA GLU A 24 7.77 -5.57 4.43
C GLU A 24 8.70 -5.55 5.65
N ALA A 25 8.51 -4.60 6.56
CA ALA A 25 9.21 -4.53 7.84
C ALA A 25 8.66 -5.53 8.89
N GLY A 26 7.58 -6.25 8.59
CA GLY A 26 6.92 -7.18 9.50
C GLY A 26 6.22 -6.49 10.67
N LEU A 27 5.94 -5.19 10.57
CA LEU A 27 5.26 -4.41 11.61
C LEU A 27 3.75 -4.64 11.61
N ILE A 28 3.20 -4.96 10.44
CA ILE A 28 1.78 -5.24 10.24
C ILE A 28 1.61 -6.56 9.48
N THR A 29 0.50 -7.25 9.72
CA THR A 29 0.14 -8.47 8.99
C THR A 29 -0.59 -8.14 7.68
N LEU A 30 -0.87 -9.18 6.87
CA LEU A 30 -1.67 -9.01 5.65
C LEU A 30 -3.11 -8.57 5.95
N GLU A 31 -3.67 -9.05 7.07
CA GLU A 31 -4.99 -8.66 7.54
C GLU A 31 -5.01 -7.20 7.98
N ASP A 32 -4.02 -6.78 8.76
CA ASP A 32 -3.88 -5.38 9.16
C ASP A 32 -3.77 -4.46 7.94
N ALA A 33 -2.95 -4.83 6.95
CA ALA A 33 -2.84 -4.09 5.71
C ALA A 33 -4.18 -3.98 4.96
N ALA A 34 -4.96 -5.07 4.89
CA ALA A 34 -6.27 -5.06 4.26
C ALA A 34 -7.29 -4.18 4.99
N ILE A 35 -7.23 -4.16 6.32
CA ILE A 35 -8.02 -3.24 7.16
C ILE A 35 -7.63 -1.79 6.89
N GLU A 36 -6.34 -1.48 6.74
CA GLU A 36 -5.88 -0.14 6.41
C GLU A 36 -6.39 0.32 5.03
N PHE A 37 -6.35 -0.55 4.01
CA PHE A 37 -6.93 -0.23 2.69
C PHE A 37 -8.44 0.03 2.76
N TYR A 38 -9.17 -0.75 3.56
CA TYR A 38 -10.59 -0.51 3.80
C TYR A 38 -10.84 0.83 4.50
N LYS A 39 -10.13 1.13 5.60
CA LYS A 39 -10.24 2.42 6.32
C LYS A 39 -9.93 3.62 5.43
N ALA A 40 -8.97 3.46 4.53
CA ALA A 40 -8.59 4.48 3.56
C ALA A 40 -9.54 4.59 2.35
N ASN A 41 -10.66 3.85 2.35
CA ASN A 41 -11.68 3.82 1.29
C ASN A 41 -11.13 3.37 -0.08
N TYR A 42 -10.07 2.57 -0.11
CA TYR A 42 -9.59 1.96 -1.36
C TYR A 42 -10.46 0.77 -1.80
N THR A 43 -11.12 0.11 -0.84
CA THR A 43 -12.01 -1.03 -1.05
C THR A 43 -13.29 -0.86 -0.23
N PHE A 44 -14.41 -1.40 -0.72
CA PHE A 44 -15.71 -1.33 -0.02
C PHE A 44 -15.84 -2.33 1.14
N TYR A 45 -14.95 -3.33 1.17
CA TYR A 45 -14.85 -4.38 2.18
C TYR A 45 -13.37 -4.72 2.39
N ILE A 46 -13.07 -5.51 3.41
CA ILE A 46 -11.72 -6.04 3.65
C ILE A 46 -11.39 -7.03 2.52
N ASP A 47 -10.54 -6.62 1.58
CA ASP A 47 -10.22 -7.37 0.36
C ASP A 47 -8.75 -7.81 0.37
N PHE A 48 -8.53 -9.11 0.62
CA PHE A 48 -7.19 -9.70 0.66
C PHE A 48 -6.55 -9.82 -0.72
N GLU A 49 -7.32 -10.04 -1.78
CA GLU A 49 -6.78 -10.17 -3.14
C GLU A 49 -6.28 -8.81 -3.64
N TYR A 50 -7.08 -7.76 -3.42
CA TYR A 50 -6.67 -6.39 -3.68
C TYR A 50 -5.40 -6.03 -2.89
N THR A 51 -5.37 -6.39 -1.60
CA THR A 51 -4.23 -6.09 -0.72
C THR A 51 -2.97 -6.81 -1.18
N LYS A 52 -3.03 -8.11 -1.50
CA LYS A 52 -1.89 -8.86 -2.07
C LYS A 52 -1.38 -8.20 -3.36
N LYS A 53 -2.29 -7.74 -4.23
CA LYS A 53 -1.93 -7.03 -5.47
C LYS A 53 -1.22 -5.70 -5.20
N GLN A 54 -1.69 -4.91 -4.23
CA GLN A 54 -1.05 -3.64 -3.85
C GLN A 54 0.33 -3.86 -3.19
N LEU A 55 0.43 -4.88 -2.35
CA LEU A 55 1.68 -5.27 -1.70
C LEU A 55 2.65 -6.01 -2.64
N GLN A 56 2.22 -6.35 -3.85
CA GLN A 56 2.99 -7.11 -4.86
C GLN A 56 3.45 -8.49 -4.37
N ILE A 57 2.60 -9.13 -3.57
CA ILE A 57 2.84 -10.50 -3.09
C ILE A 57 2.41 -11.43 -4.22
N GLN A 58 3.37 -11.95 -4.99
CA GLN A 58 3.10 -13.02 -5.94
C GLN A 58 2.98 -14.34 -5.16
N GLU A 59 1.89 -15.07 -5.36
CA GLU A 59 1.83 -16.48 -4.97
C GLU A 59 2.80 -17.23 -5.88
N VAL A 60 3.93 -17.68 -5.32
CA VAL A 60 4.94 -18.52 -5.99
C VAL A 60 4.44 -19.96 -6.05
#